data_AF-A0A8K0M0T7-F1
#
_entry.id   AF-A0A8K0M0T7-F1
#
_cell.length_a   1.000
_cell.length_b   1.000
_cell.length_c   1.000
_cell.angle_alpha   90.00
_cell.angle_beta   90.00
_cell.angle_gamma   90.00
#
_symmetry.space_group_name_H-M   'P 1'
#
loop_
_entity.id
_entity.type
_entity.pdbx_description
1 polymer ?
#
loop_
_entity_poly.entity_id
_entity_poly.type
_entity_poly.pdbx_seq_one_letter_code
_entity_poly.pdbx_strand_id
1 'polypeptide(L)' 'YCFELREGLCVDATNSGNISRFANHSCEPNCEAKLWMDDGQPTVTLKATWNICKGDQICIDY' A
#
# COMPACT_ATOMS: atom_id res chain seq x y z
N TYR A 1 5.79 7.21 -7.69
CA TYR A 1 4.84 6.41 -6.89
C TYR A 1 4.54 7.20 -5.64
N CYS A 2 3.63 8.18 -5.75
CA CYS A 2 3.17 8.96 -4.61
C CYS A 2 1.81 8.36 -4.22
N PHE A 3 1.67 7.86 -3.01
CA PHE A 3 0.35 7.51 -2.48
C PHE A 3 -0.22 8.75 -1.79
N GLU A 4 -1.21 9.37 -2.43
CA GLU A 4 -1.93 10.49 -1.84
C GLU A 4 -3.01 9.94 -0.89
N LEU A 5 -2.83 10.17 0.41
CA LEU A 5 -3.68 9.56 1.44
C LEU A 5 -4.82 10.50 1.87
N ARG A 6 -4.58 11.81 1.77
CA ARG A 6 -5.52 12.94 1.93
C ARG A 6 -4.80 14.27 1.70
N GLU A 7 -5.56 15.32 1.38
CA GLU A 7 -5.09 16.70 1.10
C GLU A 7 -3.80 17.08 1.87
N GLY A 8 -2.64 16.94 1.20
CA GLY A 8 -1.33 17.38 1.69
C GLY A 8 -0.42 16.31 2.30
N LEU A 9 -0.86 15.06 2.50
CA LEU A 9 -0.03 13.96 2.99
C LEU A 9 0.20 12.90 1.90
N CYS A 10 1.36 12.98 1.25
CA CYS A 10 1.84 11.93 0.35
C CYS A 10 2.95 11.11 1.01
N VAL A 11 2.85 9.78 0.91
CA VAL A 11 4.00 8.90 1.16
C VAL A 11 4.70 8.64 -0.17
N ASP A 12 5.91 9.19 -0.28
CA ASP A 12 6.78 9.06 -1.43
C ASP A 12 7.82 7.95 -1.20
N ALA A 13 7.62 6.81 -1.86
CA ALA A 13 8.51 5.65 -1.80
C ALA A 13 9.65 5.72 -2.85
N THR A 14 9.89 6.88 -3.47
CA THR A 14 10.86 7.03 -4.58
C THR A 14 12.31 6.81 -4.13
N ASN A 15 12.69 7.20 -2.91
CA ASN A 15 14.08 7.08 -2.42
C ASN A 15 14.30 5.93 -1.42
N SER A 16 13.26 5.47 -0.74
CA SER A 16 13.30 4.36 0.21
C SER A 16 11.95 3.64 0.19
N GLY A 17 11.95 2.35 -0.12
CA GLY A 17 10.73 1.54 -0.22
C GLY A 17 11.01 0.07 0.06
N ASN A 18 9.98 -0.66 0.47
CA ASN A 18 10.03 -2.10 0.66
C ASN A 18 9.45 -2.84 -0.55
N ILE A 19 9.29 -4.16 -0.47
CA ILE A 19 8.74 -4.99 -1.55
C ILE A 19 7.34 -4.53 -2.00
N SER A 20 6.59 -3.83 -1.14
CA SER A 20 5.25 -3.32 -1.41
C SER A 20 5.22 -2.32 -2.56
N ARG A 21 6.36 -1.69 -2.92
CA ARG A 21 6.46 -0.78 -4.07
C ARG A 21 6.19 -1.45 -5.42
N PHE A 22 6.26 -2.79 -5.47
CA PHE A 22 6.00 -3.58 -6.67
C PHE A 22 4.54 -4.05 -6.76
N ALA A 23 3.69 -3.66 -5.80
CA ALA A 23 2.26 -3.92 -5.90
C ALA A 23 1.69 -3.19 -7.12
N ASN A 24 1.11 -3.96 -8.03
CA ASN A 24 0.54 -3.42 -9.26
C ASN A 24 -0.89 -2.92 -9.06
N HIS A 25 -1.37 -2.14 -10.02
CA HIS A 25 -2.78 -1.74 -10.06
C HIS A 25 -3.65 -2.93 -10.50
N SER A 26 -4.82 -3.09 -9.89
CA SER A 26 -5.88 -3.98 -10.37
C SER A 26 -7.24 -3.35 -10.05
N CYS A 27 -8.19 -3.43 -10.98
CA CYS A 27 -9.59 -3.05 -10.73
C CYS A 27 -10.30 -4.00 -9.74
N GLU A 28 -9.70 -5.17 -9.49
CA GLU A 28 -10.10 -6.13 -8.46
C GLU A 28 -8.88 -6.38 -7.56
N PRO A 29 -8.57 -5.47 -6.63
CA PRO A 29 -7.37 -5.54 -5.80
C PRO A 29 -7.53 -6.54 -4.65
N ASN A 30 -6.41 -7.15 -4.26
CA ASN A 30 -6.35 -8.07 -3.12
C ASN A 30 -5.81 -7.43 -1.84
N CYS A 31 -5.28 -6.22 -1.96
CA CYS A 31 -4.76 -5.42 -0.87
C CYS A 31 -5.31 -3.99 -0.96
N GLU A 32 -5.51 -3.39 0.20
CA GLU A 32 -5.85 -1.97 0.37
C GLU A 32 -4.68 -1.26 1.08
N ALA A 33 -4.37 -0.02 0.67
CA ALA A 33 -3.42 0.83 1.37
C ALA A 33 -4.15 1.64 2.45
N LYS A 34 -3.66 1.60 3.69
CA LYS A 34 -4.23 2.33 4.83
C LYS A 34 -3.17 3.08 5.62
N LEU A 35 -3.52 4.29 6.04
CA LEU A 35 -2.77 5.02 7.06
C LEU A 35 -2.98 4.34 8.42
N TRP A 36 -1.87 4.05 9.07
CA TRP A 36 -1.80 3.51 10.41
C TRP A 36 -0.85 4.36 11.24
N MET A 37 -1.12 4.51 12.54
CA MET A 37 -0.20 5.14 13.48
C MET A 37 0.63 4.05 14.14
N ASP A 38 1.88 3.90 13.71
CA ASP A 38 2.83 2.98 14.34
C ASP A 38 3.72 3.79 15.30
N ASP A 39 3.58 3.57 16.60
CA ASP A 39 4.29 4.33 17.65
C ASP A 39 4.23 5.86 17.49
N GLY A 40 3.08 6.38 17.06
CA GLY A 40 2.86 7.82 16.81
C GLY A 40 3.40 8.33 15.47
N GLN A 41 3.99 7.46 14.65
CA GLN A 41 4.45 7.79 13.30
C GLN A 41 3.41 7.35 12.24
N PRO A 42 2.91 8.27 11.40
CA PRO A 42 1.99 7.92 10.32
C PRO A 42 2.70 7.05 9.29
N THR A 43 2.20 5.84 9.12
CA THR A 43 2.78 4.79 8.28
C THR A 43 1.73 4.24 7.34
N VAL A 44 2.10 4.02 6.08
CA VAL A 44 1.21 3.35 5.11
C VAL A 44 1.41 1.85 5.23
N THR A 45 0.29 1.14 5.43
CA THR A 45 0.24 -0.31 5.55
C THR A 45 -0.56 -0.88 4.40
N LEU A 46 -0.08 -1.99 3.81
CA LEU A 46 -0.88 -2.79 2.90
C LEU A 46 -1.60 -3.86 3.71
N LYS A 47 -2.92 -3.87 3.63
CA LYS A 47 -3.77 -4.83 4.31
C LYS A 47 -4.47 -5.70 3.27
N ALA A 48 -4.43 -7.02 3.45
CA ALA A 48 -5.18 -7.94 2.60
C ALA A 48 -6.69 -7.76 2.81
N THR A 49 -7.45 -7.66 1.73
CA THR A 49 -8.92 -7.55 1.74
C THR A 49 -9.61 -8.93 1.72
N TRP A 50 -8.87 -9.98 1.33
CA TRP A 50 -9.30 -11.37 1.28
C TRP A 50 -8.11 -12.33 1.55
N ASN A 51 -8.35 -13.64 1.55
CA ASN A 51 -7.27 -14.62 1.71
C ASN A 51 -6.38 -14.67 0.45
N ILE A 52 -5.07 -14.50 0.65
CA ILE A 52 -4.05 -14.54 -0.42
C ILE A 52 -3.26 -15.83 -0.28
N CYS A 53 -3.20 -16.64 -1.34
CA CYS A 53 -2.43 -17.87 -1.35
C CYS A 53 -0.95 -17.61 -1.66
N LYS A 54 -0.10 -18.56 -1.29
CA LYS A 54 1.33 -18.49 -1.62
C LYS A 54 1.51 -18.49 -3.14
N GLY A 55 2.13 -17.43 -3.67
CA GLY A 55 2.39 -17.28 -5.11
C GLY A 55 1.40 -16.34 -5.83
N ASP A 56 0.32 -15.93 -5.16
CA ASP A 56 -0.57 -14.91 -5.70
C ASP A 56 0.15 -13.55 -5.75
N GLN A 57 -0.07 -12.82 -6.84
CA GLN A 57 0.46 -11.47 -6.99
C GLN A 57 -0.27 -10.50 -6.05
N ILE A 58 0.43 -9.56 -5.45
CA ILE A 58 -0.18 -8.49 -4.65
C ILE A 58 -0.56 -7.30 -5.55
N CYS A 59 -1.82 -6.87 -5.47
CA CYS A 59 -2.38 -5.77 -6.25
C CYS A 59 -3.22 -4.84 -5.37
N ILE A 60 -3.18 -3.55 -5.68
CA ILE A 60 -3.85 -2.47 -4.95
C ILE A 60 -4.68 -1.61 -5.92
N ASP A 61 -5.73 -0.98 -5.41
CA ASP A 61 -6.42 0.09 -6.14
C ASP A 61 -5.54 1.36 -6.09
N TYR A 62 -5.47 2.11 -7.19
CA TYR A 62 -4.67 3.34 -7.25
C TYR A 62 -5.51 4.56 -6.90
#